data_AF-A0A7W1QZW6-F1
#
_entry.id   AF-A0A7W1QZW6-F1
#
_cell.length_a   1.000
_cell.length_b   1.000
_cell.length_c   1.000
_cell.angle_alpha   90.00
_cell.angle_beta   90.00
_cell.angle_gamma   90.00
#
_symmetry.space_group_name_H-M   'P 1'
#
loop_
_entity.id
_entity.type
_entity.pdbx_description
1 polymer ?
#
loop_
_entity_poly.entity_id
_entity_poly.type
_entity_poly.pdbx_seq_one_letter_code
_entity_poly.pdbx_strand_id
1 'polypeptide(L)' 'KYSMDNREDALAYAMQFARDMPTELADRFVAMWVNDLTLDYGTRGREGVKRLLQEGFDKGIIPHQVEVNFVE' A
#
# COMPACT_ATOMS: atom_id res chain seq x y z
N LYS A 1 -4.92 11.73 4.21
CA LYS A 1 -4.19 12.48 5.26
C LYS A 1 -4.95 12.47 6.58
N TYR A 2 -6.24 12.82 6.62
CA TYR A 2 -7.07 12.84 7.84
C TYR A 2 -6.88 11.64 8.80
N SER A 3 -6.91 10.39 8.30
CA SER A 3 -6.73 9.19 9.14
C SER A 3 -5.33 9.03 9.74
N MET A 4 -4.29 9.54 9.07
CA MET A 4 -2.93 9.54 9.60
C MET A 4 -2.75 10.62 10.66
N ASP A 5 -3.41 11.78 10.46
CA ASP A 5 -3.39 12.91 11.40
C ASP A 5 -4.26 12.64 12.65
N ASN A 6 -5.26 11.77 12.56
CA ASN A 6 -6.17 11.37 13.64
C ASN A 6 -6.05 9.87 13.94
N ARG A 7 -4.82 9.44 14.25
CA ARG A 7 -4.46 8.02 14.32
C ARG A 7 -5.26 7.23 15.35
N GLU A 8 -5.48 7.78 16.55
CA GLU A 8 -6.21 7.09 17.63
C GLU A 8 -7.67 6.82 17.24
N ASP A 9 -8.38 7.83 16.74
CA ASP A 9 -9.77 7.70 16.29
C ASP A 9 -9.88 6.76 15.08
N ALA A 10 -8.94 6.86 14.13
CA ALA A 10 -8.89 5.98 12.98
C ALA A 10 -8.64 4.52 13.38
N LEU A 11 -7.76 4.28 14.37
CA LEU A 11 -7.51 2.96 14.90
C LEU A 11 -8.74 2.42 15.64
N ALA A 12 -9.39 3.22 16.50
CA ALA A 12 -10.60 2.83 17.21
C ALA A 12 -11.71 2.39 16.25
N TYR A 13 -11.87 3.10 15.12
CA TYR A 13 -12.77 2.69 14.05
C TYR A 13 -12.32 1.38 13.37
N ALA A 14 -11.03 1.27 13.03
CA ALA A 14 -10.46 0.08 12.39
C ALA A 14 -10.61 -1.20 13.24
N MET A 15 -10.57 -1.09 14.56
CA MET A 15 -10.73 -2.22 15.49
C MET A 15 -12.06 -2.95 15.33
N GLN A 16 -13.11 -2.30 14.83
CA GLN A 16 -14.39 -2.93 14.52
C GLN A 16 -14.27 -4.02 13.43
N PHE A 17 -13.23 -3.95 12.59
CA PHE A 17 -12.95 -4.87 11.50
C PHE A 17 -11.78 -5.80 11.80
N ALA A 18 -11.06 -5.57 12.90
CA ALA A 18 -9.83 -6.28 13.25
C ALA A 18 -10.08 -7.69 13.81
N ARG A 19 -11.34 -8.14 13.87
CA ARG A 19 -11.75 -9.43 14.46
C ARG A 19 -11.15 -9.57 15.87
N ASP A 20 -10.50 -10.69 16.18
CA ASP A 20 -9.88 -10.97 17.48
C ASP A 20 -8.43 -10.44 17.61
N MET A 21 -8.03 -9.51 16.75
CA MET A 21 -6.68 -8.96 16.78
C MET A 21 -6.49 -8.01 17.97
N PRO A 22 -5.42 -8.18 18.78
CA PRO A 22 -5.06 -7.21 19.82
C PRO A 22 -4.78 -5.83 19.22
N THR A 23 -5.14 -4.77 19.94
CA THR A 23 -5.02 -3.38 19.47
C THR A 23 -3.58 -3.02 19.09
N GLU A 24 -2.57 -3.46 19.84
CA GLU A 24 -1.17 -3.16 19.52
C GLU A 24 -0.71 -3.86 18.23
N LEU A 25 -1.25 -5.05 17.96
CA LEU A 25 -0.99 -5.77 16.71
C LEU A 25 -1.70 -5.09 15.53
N ALA A 26 -2.93 -4.65 15.73
CA ALA A 26 -3.69 -3.90 14.73
C ALA A 26 -3.03 -2.57 14.38
N ASP A 27 -2.56 -1.83 15.38
CA ASP A 27 -1.84 -0.56 15.17
C ASP A 27 -0.58 -0.75 14.31
N ARG A 28 0.23 -1.77 14.64
CA ARG A 28 1.40 -2.15 13.85
C ARG A 28 1.04 -2.59 12.44
N PHE A 29 0.00 -3.41 12.31
CA PHE A 29 -0.46 -3.90 11.02
C PHE A 29 -0.92 -2.74 10.12
N VAL A 30 -1.71 -1.82 10.65
CA VAL A 30 -2.15 -0.61 9.94
C VAL A 30 -0.94 0.24 9.54
N ALA A 31 0.05 0.43 10.43
CA ALA A 31 1.26 1.21 10.12
C ALA A 31 2.07 0.64 8.93
N MET A 32 2.07 -0.68 8.74
CA MET A 32 2.79 -1.31 7.63
C MET A 32 2.19 -0.96 6.27
N TRP A 33 0.87 -0.80 6.19
CA TRP A 33 0.14 -0.65 4.92
C TRP A 33 -0.40 0.76 4.68
N VAL A 34 -0.53 1.57 5.74
CA VAL A 34 -1.01 2.95 5.70
C VAL A 34 0.15 3.89 6.03
N ASN A 35 0.85 4.35 4.99
CA ASN A 35 2.01 5.22 5.06
C ASN A 35 2.07 6.16 3.84
N ASP A 36 3.18 6.88 3.65
CA ASP A 36 3.33 7.84 2.55
C ASP A 36 3.05 7.24 1.17
N LEU A 37 3.38 5.96 0.96
CA LEU A 37 3.11 5.25 -0.31
C LEU A 37 1.62 5.04 -0.57
N THR A 38 0.78 5.08 0.48
CA THR A 38 -0.67 5.02 0.36
C THR A 38 -1.25 6.38 -0.09
N LEU A 39 -0.56 7.48 0.20
CA LEU A 39 -0.97 8.81 -0.23
C LEU A 39 -0.54 9.10 -1.67
N ASP A 40 0.72 8.80 -1.97
CA ASP A 40 1.29 8.92 -3.32
C ASP A 40 2.43 7.91 -3.45
N TYR A 41 2.46 7.15 -4.55
CA TYR A 41 3.54 6.19 -4.81
C TYR A 41 4.92 6.85 -4.85
N GLY A 42 4.99 8.14 -5.18
CA GLY A 42 6.20 8.88 -5.42
C GLY A 42 7.02 8.27 -6.55
N THR A 43 8.21 8.81 -6.79
CA THR A 43 9.12 8.24 -7.78
C THR A 43 9.49 6.79 -7.45
N ARG A 44 9.74 6.49 -6.16
CA ARG A 44 10.17 5.15 -5.74
C ARG A 44 9.09 4.09 -5.96
N GLY A 45 7.83 4.38 -5.63
CA GLY A 45 6.72 3.45 -5.84
C GLY A 45 6.41 3.27 -7.33
N ARG A 46 6.47 4.34 -8.13
CA ARG A 46 6.32 4.27 -9.59
C ARG A 46 7.37 3.35 -10.23
N GLU A 47 8.64 3.50 -9.85
CA GLU A 47 9.71 2.63 -10.33
C GLU A 47 9.56 1.17 -9.82
N GLY A 48 9.07 0.99 -8.60
CA GLY A 48 8.73 -0.33 -8.06
C GLY A 48 7.68 -1.06 -8.91
N VAL A 49 6.61 -0.36 -9.32
CA VAL A 49 5.57 -0.91 -10.19
C VAL A 49 6.13 -1.27 -11.57
N LYS A 50 6.87 -0.36 -12.21
CA LYS A 50 7.50 -0.62 -13.52
C LYS A 50 8.38 -1.86 -13.47
N ARG A 51 9.23 -1.96 -12.44
CA ARG A 51 10.14 -3.09 -12.26
C ARG A 51 9.39 -4.40 -12.03
N LEU A 52 8.37 -4.41 -11.18
CA LEU A 52 7.56 -5.60 -10.93
C LEU A 52 6.94 -6.15 -12.21
N LEU A 53 6.39 -5.27 -13.05
CA LEU A 53 5.76 -5.65 -14.31
C LEU A 53 6.79 -6.13 -15.34
N GLN A 54 7.95 -5.47 -15.41
CA GLN A 54 9.05 -5.91 -16.28
C GLN A 54 9.55 -7.30 -15.87
N GLU A 55 9.82 -7.54 -14.58
CA GLU A 55 10.26 -8.86 -14.11
C GLU A 55 9.20 -9.95 -14.34
N GLY A 56 7.91 -9.60 -14.27
CA GLY A 56 6.82 -10.50 -14.60
C GLY A 56 6.79 -10.89 -16.08
N PHE A 57 7.08 -9.94 -16.97
CA PHE A 57 7.22 -10.19 -18.40
C PHE A 57 8.46 -11.03 -18.72
N ASP A 58 9.62 -10.67 -18.14
CA ASP A 58 10.89 -11.39 -18.37
C ASP A 58 10.81 -12.85 -17.93
N LYS A 59 10.01 -13.15 -16.89
CA LYS A 59 9.75 -14.52 -16.41
C LYS A 59 8.62 -15.24 -17.15
N GLY A 60 7.97 -14.60 -18.12
CA GLY A 60 6.84 -15.14 -18.88
C GLY A 60 5.54 -15.31 -18.08
N ILE A 61 5.45 -14.70 -16.88
CA ILE A 61 4.21 -14.67 -16.08
C ILE A 61 3.20 -13.73 -16.74
N ILE A 62 3.69 -12.60 -17.24
CA ILE A 62 2.91 -11.64 -18.02
C ILE A 62 3.23 -11.89 -19.50
N PRO A 63 2.23 -12.13 -20.37
CA PRO A 63 2.48 -12.53 -21.76
C PRO A 63 2.95 -11.39 -22.67
N HIS A 64 2.74 -10.13 -22.27
CA HIS A 64 3.10 -8.95 -23.06
C HIS A 64 3.74 -7.90 -22.17
N GLN A 65 4.67 -7.13 -22.73
CA GLN A 65 5.29 -6.02 -22.00
C GLN A 65 4.25 -4.92 -21.74
N VAL A 66 4.20 -4.43 -20.49
CA VAL A 66 3.25 -3.41 -20.06
C VAL A 66 3.96 -2.06 -19.96
N GLU A 67 3.56 -1.11 -20.80
CA GLU A 67 3.97 0.30 -20.64
C GLU A 67 3.05 1.00 -19.62
N VAL A 68 3.63 1.42 -18.50
CA VAL A 68 2.89 2.02 -17.39
C VAL A 68 2.85 3.53 -17.54
N ASN A 69 1.65 4.08 -17.67
CA ASN A 69 1.39 5.51 -17.58
C ASN A 69 0.77 5.84 -16.22
N PHE A 70 1.33 6.84 -15.53
CA PHE A 70 0.79 7.34 -14.27
C PHE A 70 0.00 8.62 -14.52
N VAL A 71 -1.16 8.73 -13.89
CA VAL A 71 -1.96 9.96 -13.87
C VAL A 71 -1.37 10.95 -12.87
N GLU A 72 -1.49 12.25 -13.17
CA GLU A 72 -1.11 13.35 -12.29
C GLU A 72 -2.27 13.78 -11.37
#